data_AF-Q8BSE7-F1
#
_entry.id   AF-Q8BSE7-F1
#
_cell.length_a   1.000
_cell.length_b   1.000
_cell.length_c   1.000
_cell.angle_alpha   90.00
_cell.angle_beta   90.00
_cell.angle_gamma   90.00
#
_symmetry.space_group_name_H-M   'P 1'
#
loop_
_entity.id
_entity.type
_entity.pdbx_description
1 polymer ?
#
loop_
_entity_poly.entity_id
_entity_poly.type
_entity_poly.pdbx_seq_one_letter_code
_entity_poly.pdbx_strand_id
1 'polypeptide(L)'
;MEPRGAEYFCAQVLQKDVSGRLQAGEELLLCLGTPGAIPDLEDDPSRLAKTVDALTRWVGSSNYRVSLLGLEILSAFVDRLSTRFKSYVTMVTTALIDRMGDVKDKVREEAQNLTLKLMDEVAPPMYIWEQLASGFKHKNFRSREGVCLCLIETLNIFGTQPLVISKLVPHLCVLFGDSNSQVRNAALSAVVEIYRHVGEKLRIDLCKRDIPPARLEMVLAKFDEVQNSGGMILSVCKDKSFDDEESVDGNRPSSAASAFKVPAPKTPGNPVSSARKPGSAGGPKVGGPSKEGGAGAVDEDDFIKAFTDVPSVQIYSSRELEETLNKIREILSDDKHDWDQRANACMSCSLVASEVERALAWPLWSHLATYQHHCHCTLSHEDLPEKRLTSPVSSAFVQH
;
A
#
# COMPACT_ATOMS: atom_id res chain seq x y z
N MET A 1 -24.93 21.77 26.11
CA MET A 1 -24.46 22.98 25.42
C MET A 1 -25.42 23.24 24.29
N GLU A 2 -25.86 24.49 24.07
CA GLU A 2 -26.50 24.82 22.80
C GLU A 2 -25.54 24.48 21.64
N PRO A 3 -26.05 23.94 20.51
CA PRO A 3 -25.20 23.63 19.36
C PRO A 3 -24.55 24.93 18.88
N ARG A 4 -23.22 24.98 18.93
CA ARG A 4 -22.45 26.12 18.42
C ARG A 4 -22.33 25.98 16.91
N GLY A 5 -22.86 26.97 16.19
CA GLY A 5 -22.84 26.97 14.74
C GLY A 5 -21.46 27.23 14.13
N ALA A 6 -21.35 27.04 12.83
CA ALA A 6 -20.13 27.25 12.05
C ALA A 6 -19.61 28.70 12.12
N GLU A 7 -20.50 29.69 12.33
CA GLU A 7 -20.13 31.10 12.54
C GLU A 7 -19.25 31.29 13.78
N TYR A 8 -19.61 30.65 14.90
CA TYR A 8 -18.83 30.71 16.14
C TYR A 8 -17.42 30.17 15.91
N PHE A 9 -17.29 28.99 15.30
CA PHE A 9 -15.98 28.38 15.06
C PHE A 9 -15.13 29.17 14.06
N CYS A 10 -15.75 29.74 13.03
CA CYS A 10 -15.06 30.63 12.10
C CYS A 10 -14.44 31.85 12.82
N ALA A 11 -15.14 32.41 13.82
CA ALA A 11 -14.59 33.51 14.62
C ALA A 11 -13.47 33.03 15.56
N GLN A 12 -13.63 31.85 16.18
CA GLN A 12 -12.63 31.31 17.12
C GLN A 12 -11.31 30.91 16.45
N VAL A 13 -11.31 30.42 15.20
CA VAL A 13 -10.06 30.09 14.51
C VAL A 13 -9.22 31.32 14.14
N LEU A 14 -9.79 32.53 14.26
CA LEU A 14 -9.11 33.80 13.98
C LEU A 14 -8.43 34.42 15.21
N GLN A 15 -8.49 33.76 16.38
CA GLN A 15 -7.78 34.19 17.59
C GLN A 15 -6.28 34.37 17.31
N LYS A 16 -5.67 35.36 17.95
CA LYS A 16 -4.26 35.73 17.70
C LYS A 16 -3.30 35.13 18.72
N ASP A 17 -3.72 35.01 19.97
CA ASP A 17 -2.90 34.48 21.05
C ASP A 17 -2.87 32.95 21.03
N VAL A 18 -1.76 32.40 21.51
CA VAL A 18 -1.53 30.95 21.49
C VAL A 18 -2.56 30.20 22.35
N SER A 19 -2.84 30.70 23.55
CA SER A 19 -3.75 30.04 24.50
C SER A 19 -5.17 29.97 23.95
N GLY A 20 -5.67 31.07 23.39
CA GLY A 20 -6.98 31.15 22.75
C GLY A 20 -7.09 30.20 21.56
N ARG A 21 -6.04 30.09 20.73
CA ARG A 21 -6.01 29.09 19.64
C ARG A 21 -6.07 27.65 20.14
N LEU A 22 -5.30 27.32 21.17
CA LEU A 22 -5.28 25.96 21.72
C LEU A 22 -6.66 25.59 22.29
N GLN A 23 -7.24 26.48 23.11
CA GLN A 23 -8.57 26.26 23.69
C GLN A 23 -9.66 26.17 22.61
N ALA A 24 -9.67 27.09 21.65
CA ALA A 24 -10.62 27.08 20.54
C ALA A 24 -10.48 25.83 19.67
N GLY A 25 -9.25 25.40 19.41
CA GLY A 25 -8.98 24.24 18.56
C GLY A 25 -9.40 22.93 19.21
N GLU A 26 -9.14 22.75 20.52
CA GLU A 26 -9.61 21.58 21.27
C GLU A 26 -11.15 21.50 21.27
N GLU A 27 -11.83 22.64 21.44
CA GLU A 27 -13.28 22.71 21.37
C GLU A 27 -13.81 22.36 19.96
N LEU A 28 -13.19 22.92 18.92
CA LEU A 28 -13.56 22.64 17.54
C LEU A 28 -13.34 21.15 17.22
N LEU A 29 -12.24 20.56 17.64
CA LEU A 29 -11.92 19.15 17.39
C LEU A 29 -12.96 18.22 18.04
N LEU A 30 -13.34 18.50 19.30
CA LEU A 30 -14.40 17.76 20.00
C LEU A 30 -15.74 17.84 19.25
N CYS A 31 -16.08 19.03 18.74
CA CYS A 31 -17.29 19.23 17.95
C CYS A 31 -17.22 18.59 16.57
N LEU A 32 -16.05 18.51 15.92
CA LEU A 32 -15.90 17.80 14.64
C LEU A 32 -16.07 16.29 14.80
N GLY A 33 -15.57 15.71 15.90
CA GLY A 33 -15.68 14.28 16.21
C GLY A 33 -17.10 13.80 16.58
N THR A 34 -18.02 14.71 16.88
CA THR A 34 -19.41 14.37 17.21
C THR A 34 -20.32 14.58 15.98
N PRO A 35 -20.97 13.54 15.41
CA PRO A 35 -21.89 13.70 14.29
C PRO A 35 -23.01 14.69 14.62
N GLY A 36 -23.29 15.65 13.72
CA GLY A 36 -24.36 16.63 13.88
C GLY A 36 -24.08 17.78 14.86
N ALA A 37 -22.90 17.85 15.50
CA ALA A 37 -22.58 18.94 16.43
C ALA A 37 -22.34 20.31 15.75
N ILE A 38 -22.03 20.32 14.45
CA ILE A 38 -21.98 21.55 13.62
C ILE A 38 -22.83 21.30 12.36
N PRO A 39 -24.16 21.43 12.47
CA PRO A 39 -25.08 21.06 11.37
C PRO A 39 -24.96 22.00 10.17
N ASP A 40 -24.55 23.25 10.39
CA ASP A 40 -24.44 24.33 9.39
C ASP A 40 -23.01 24.50 8.83
N LEU A 41 -22.17 23.46 8.94
CA LEU A 41 -20.76 23.51 8.55
C LEU A 41 -20.58 23.79 7.06
N GLU A 42 -21.42 23.19 6.23
CA GLU A 42 -21.34 23.26 4.77
C GLU A 42 -22.30 24.28 4.15
N ASP A 43 -23.20 24.88 4.94
CA ASP A 43 -24.24 25.81 4.48
C ASP A 43 -23.67 27.08 3.82
N ASP A 44 -22.46 27.49 4.23
CA ASP A 44 -21.75 28.64 3.68
C ASP A 44 -20.33 28.25 3.26
N PRO A 45 -20.12 27.93 1.96
CA PRO A 45 -18.82 27.57 1.42
C PRO A 45 -17.75 28.66 1.62
N SER A 46 -18.15 29.94 1.67
CA SER A 46 -17.23 31.06 1.85
C SER A 46 -16.70 31.12 3.28
N ARG A 47 -17.55 30.81 4.26
CA ARG A 47 -17.18 30.69 5.67
C ARG A 47 -16.31 29.46 5.90
N LEU A 48 -16.68 28.32 5.34
CA LEU A 48 -15.86 27.11 5.40
C LEU A 48 -14.45 27.36 4.82
N ALA A 49 -14.36 28.01 3.66
CA ALA A 49 -13.07 28.36 3.05
C ALA A 49 -12.21 29.25 3.95
N LYS A 50 -12.82 30.27 4.60
CA LYS A 50 -12.11 31.13 5.57
C LYS A 50 -11.61 30.35 6.78
N THR A 51 -12.41 29.41 7.28
CA THR A 51 -12.02 28.55 8.41
C THR A 51 -10.84 27.66 8.03
N VAL A 52 -10.90 26.97 6.89
CA VAL A 52 -9.81 26.11 6.41
C VAL A 52 -8.54 26.91 6.12
N ASP A 53 -8.65 28.11 5.56
CA ASP A 53 -7.54 29.04 5.35
C ASP A 53 -6.91 29.49 6.68
N ALA A 54 -7.72 29.85 7.69
CA ALA A 54 -7.23 30.17 9.03
C ALA A 54 -6.49 29.00 9.69
N LEU A 55 -7.03 27.78 9.59
CA LEU A 55 -6.38 26.56 10.10
C LEU A 55 -5.10 26.22 9.34
N THR A 56 -5.06 26.46 8.03
CA THR A 56 -3.82 26.31 7.24
C THR A 56 -2.73 27.27 7.73
N ARG A 57 -3.09 28.48 8.19
CA ARG A 57 -2.13 29.37 8.87
C ARG A 57 -1.70 28.84 10.24
N TRP A 58 -2.57 28.13 10.96
CA TRP A 58 -2.18 27.48 12.22
C TRP A 58 -1.16 26.37 11.98
N VAL A 59 -1.33 25.58 10.92
CA VAL A 59 -0.33 24.60 10.46
C VAL A 59 1.03 25.27 10.26
N GLY A 60 1.09 26.46 9.64
CA GLY A 60 2.32 27.23 9.48
C GLY A 60 2.86 27.93 10.74
N SER A 61 2.25 27.75 11.92
CA SER A 61 2.66 28.41 13.16
C SER A 61 4.06 27.96 13.61
N SER A 62 4.82 28.91 14.17
CA SER A 62 6.11 28.61 14.83
C SER A 62 5.94 27.89 16.17
N ASN A 63 4.74 27.94 16.76
CA ASN A 63 4.41 27.16 17.95
C ASN A 63 3.97 25.75 17.51
N TYR A 64 4.80 24.74 17.81
CA TYR A 64 4.55 23.36 17.38
C TYR A 64 3.22 22.80 17.90
N ARG A 65 2.73 23.21 19.08
CA ARG A 65 1.43 22.75 19.60
C ARG A 65 0.28 23.28 18.74
N VAL A 66 0.35 24.54 18.34
CA VAL A 66 -0.65 25.15 17.44
C VAL A 66 -0.57 24.53 16.05
N SER A 67 0.63 24.23 15.57
CA SER A 67 0.86 23.55 14.29
C SER A 67 0.24 22.14 14.28
N LEU A 68 0.52 21.33 15.32
CA LEU A 68 -0.07 20.00 15.48
C LEU A 68 -1.59 20.06 15.59
N LEU A 69 -2.13 20.97 16.40
CA LEU A 69 -3.58 21.13 16.53
C LEU A 69 -4.22 21.56 15.20
N GLY A 70 -3.56 22.43 14.43
CA GLY A 70 -4.01 22.78 13.08
C GLY A 70 -4.05 21.57 12.13
N LEU A 71 -3.03 20.71 12.17
CA LEU A 71 -2.99 19.47 11.37
C LEU A 71 -4.10 18.50 11.78
N GLU A 72 -4.31 18.32 13.09
CA GLU A 72 -5.33 17.42 13.64
C GLU A 72 -6.75 17.89 13.29
N ILE A 73 -7.02 19.19 13.41
CA ILE A 73 -8.31 19.77 13.01
C ILE A 73 -8.52 19.61 11.49
N LEU A 74 -7.52 19.90 10.65
CA LEU A 74 -7.63 19.68 9.21
C LEU A 74 -7.89 18.20 8.87
N SER A 75 -7.27 17.27 9.59
CA SER A 75 -7.55 15.83 9.47
C SER A 75 -9.01 15.50 9.79
N ALA A 76 -9.58 16.09 10.85
CA ALA A 76 -10.99 15.93 11.19
C ALA A 76 -11.95 16.59 10.16
N PHE A 77 -11.52 17.67 9.52
CA PHE A 77 -12.25 18.23 8.37
C PHE A 77 -12.24 17.29 7.16
N VAL A 78 -11.12 16.61 6.91
CA VAL A 78 -11.03 15.58 5.87
C VAL A 78 -12.00 14.42 6.17
N ASP A 79 -12.06 13.93 7.41
CA ASP A 79 -13.02 12.89 7.82
C ASP A 79 -14.47 13.29 7.53
N ARG A 80 -14.84 14.54 7.85
CA ARG A 80 -16.21 15.03 7.67
C ARG A 80 -16.58 15.31 6.21
N LEU A 81 -15.66 15.92 5.47
CA LEU A 81 -15.93 16.45 4.13
C LEU A 81 -15.59 15.46 3.03
N SER A 82 -14.63 14.55 3.28
CA SER A 82 -14.09 13.60 2.31
C SER A 82 -13.76 14.32 0.99
N THR A 83 -14.27 13.85 -0.15
CA THR A 83 -14.05 14.42 -1.48
C THR A 83 -14.48 15.89 -1.62
N ARG A 84 -15.36 16.40 -0.74
CA ARG A 84 -15.76 17.83 -0.72
C ARG A 84 -14.63 18.73 -0.24
N PHE A 85 -13.60 18.18 0.41
CA PHE A 85 -12.38 18.91 0.80
C PHE A 85 -11.48 19.24 -0.41
N LYS A 86 -11.73 18.67 -1.59
CA LYS A 86 -10.84 18.75 -2.76
C LYS A 86 -10.48 20.17 -3.19
N SER A 87 -11.37 21.16 -3.01
CA SER A 87 -11.11 22.57 -3.34
C SER A 87 -10.01 23.21 -2.48
N TYR A 88 -9.69 22.63 -1.32
CA TYR A 88 -8.71 23.17 -0.38
C TYR A 88 -7.34 22.50 -0.50
N VAL A 89 -7.23 21.40 -1.26
CA VAL A 89 -6.02 20.57 -1.39
C VAL A 89 -4.81 21.41 -1.74
N THR A 90 -4.86 22.24 -2.79
CA THR A 90 -3.69 23.03 -3.23
C THR A 90 -3.12 23.93 -2.13
N MET A 91 -4.01 24.60 -1.38
CA MET A 91 -3.63 25.49 -0.28
C MET A 91 -3.02 24.68 0.88
N VAL A 92 -3.68 23.59 1.26
CA VAL A 92 -3.25 22.74 2.37
C VAL A 92 -1.93 22.04 2.05
N THR A 93 -1.78 21.43 0.87
CA THR A 93 -0.55 20.75 0.42
C THR A 93 0.67 21.66 0.48
N THR A 94 0.52 22.95 0.16
CA THR A 94 1.62 23.93 0.28
C THR A 94 2.11 24.04 1.73
N ALA A 95 1.20 24.14 2.70
CA ALA A 95 1.55 24.18 4.11
C ALA A 95 2.11 22.83 4.61
N LEU A 96 1.63 21.71 4.10
CA LEU A 96 2.13 20.37 4.44
C LEU A 96 3.58 20.18 3.97
N ILE A 97 3.95 20.62 2.76
CA ILE A 97 5.34 20.60 2.27
C ILE A 97 6.27 21.38 3.21
N ASP A 98 5.83 22.55 3.67
CA ASP A 98 6.59 23.35 4.64
C ASP A 98 6.74 22.62 5.98
N ARG A 99 5.68 21.93 6.45
CA ARG A 99 5.69 21.19 7.72
C ARG A 99 6.39 19.85 7.68
N MET A 100 6.52 19.20 6.52
CA MET A 100 7.45 18.08 6.33
C MET A 100 8.91 18.50 6.56
N GLY A 101 9.21 19.80 6.62
CA GLY A 101 10.53 20.34 6.95
C GLY A 101 10.71 20.79 8.41
N ASP A 102 9.75 20.51 9.29
CA ASP A 102 9.74 21.01 10.67
C ASP A 102 10.88 20.41 11.53
N VAL A 103 11.31 21.17 12.53
CA VAL A 103 12.34 20.76 13.49
C VAL A 103 11.83 19.70 14.47
N LYS A 104 10.51 19.60 14.65
CA LYS A 104 9.87 18.57 15.48
C LYS A 104 9.45 17.39 14.64
N ASP A 105 9.96 16.22 14.98
CA ASP A 105 9.68 14.96 14.27
C ASP A 105 8.18 14.69 14.19
N LYS A 106 7.47 14.84 15.31
CA LYS A 106 6.02 14.67 15.37
C LYS A 106 5.25 15.59 14.40
N VAL A 107 5.71 16.82 14.16
CA VAL A 107 5.05 17.73 13.19
C VAL A 107 5.27 17.22 11.76
N ARG A 108 6.45 16.68 11.45
CA ARG A 108 6.74 16.11 10.13
C ARG A 108 5.90 14.85 9.88
N GLU A 109 5.81 13.97 10.88
CA GLU A 109 4.98 12.76 10.85
C GLU A 109 3.51 13.11 10.60
N GLU A 110 2.93 14.04 11.38
CA GLU A 110 1.52 14.43 11.18
C GLU A 110 1.26 15.12 9.84
N ALA A 111 2.23 15.89 9.32
CA ALA A 111 2.11 16.46 7.98
C ALA A 111 2.12 15.39 6.88
N GLN A 112 2.94 14.34 7.03
CA GLN A 112 2.96 13.18 6.13
C GLN A 112 1.67 12.37 6.24
N ASN A 113 1.20 12.08 7.45
CA ASN A 113 -0.05 11.36 7.70
C ASN A 113 -1.25 12.07 7.07
N LEU A 114 -1.37 13.39 7.26
CA LEU A 114 -2.45 14.16 6.63
C LEU A 114 -2.31 14.16 5.10
N THR A 115 -1.09 14.20 4.56
CA THR A 115 -0.87 14.10 3.11
C THR A 115 -1.36 12.75 2.55
N LEU A 116 -1.06 11.65 3.22
CA LEU A 116 -1.51 10.31 2.84
C LEU A 116 -3.03 10.18 2.98
N LYS A 117 -3.62 10.75 4.03
CA LYS A 117 -5.07 10.80 4.22
C LYS A 117 -5.80 11.56 3.11
N LEU A 118 -5.23 12.65 2.61
CA LEU A 118 -5.77 13.36 1.45
C LEU A 118 -5.81 12.46 0.20
N MET A 119 -4.82 11.58 0.03
CA MET A 119 -4.78 10.62 -1.09
C MET A 119 -5.83 9.51 -0.97
N ASP A 120 -6.16 9.12 0.26
CA ASP A 120 -7.12 8.06 0.55
C ASP A 120 -8.57 8.56 0.48
N GLU A 121 -8.86 9.71 1.09
CA GLU A 121 -10.24 10.15 1.33
C GLU A 121 -10.73 11.31 0.44
N VAL A 122 -9.81 12.09 -0.14
CA VAL A 122 -10.17 13.36 -0.82
C VAL A 122 -10.00 13.28 -2.33
N ALA A 123 -8.84 12.83 -2.80
CA ALA A 123 -8.55 12.75 -4.23
C ALA A 123 -7.50 11.67 -4.53
N PRO A 124 -7.49 11.08 -5.75
CA PRO A 124 -6.53 10.04 -6.10
C PRO A 124 -5.07 10.44 -5.85
N PRO A 125 -4.17 9.50 -5.47
CA PRO A 125 -2.78 9.80 -5.14
C PRO A 125 -2.07 10.70 -6.15
N MET A 126 -2.19 10.42 -7.46
CA MET A 126 -1.56 11.27 -8.48
C MET A 126 -2.06 12.72 -8.45
N TYR A 127 -3.34 12.96 -8.15
CA TYR A 127 -3.88 14.32 -8.05
C TYR A 127 -3.14 15.11 -6.96
N ILE A 128 -2.92 14.51 -5.79
CA ILE A 128 -2.15 15.13 -4.69
C ILE A 128 -0.67 15.31 -5.10
N TRP A 129 -0.09 14.31 -5.77
CA TRP A 129 1.30 14.36 -6.24
C TRP A 129 1.58 15.46 -7.26
N GLU A 130 0.59 15.88 -8.06
CA GLU A 130 0.74 17.03 -8.97
C GLU A 130 1.05 18.33 -8.24
N GLN A 131 0.58 18.51 -7.00
CA GLN A 131 0.96 19.65 -6.17
C GLN A 131 2.15 19.31 -5.26
N LEU A 132 2.20 18.10 -4.68
CA LEU A 132 3.24 17.70 -3.74
C LEU A 132 4.64 17.68 -4.37
N ALA A 133 4.74 17.37 -5.67
CA ALA A 133 6.01 17.29 -6.40
C ALA A 133 6.80 18.63 -6.44
N SER A 134 6.15 19.78 -6.20
CA SER A 134 6.89 21.04 -6.05
C SER A 134 7.81 21.03 -4.83
N GLY A 135 7.49 20.21 -3.82
CA GLY A 135 8.27 20.04 -2.60
C GLY A 135 9.67 19.44 -2.81
N PHE A 136 9.89 18.70 -3.90
CA PHE A 136 11.23 18.23 -4.28
C PHE A 136 12.22 19.38 -4.55
N LYS A 137 11.72 20.59 -4.86
CA LYS A 137 12.56 21.77 -5.10
C LYS A 137 12.54 22.76 -3.93
N HIS A 138 12.02 22.35 -2.76
CA HIS A 138 11.87 23.25 -1.63
C HIS A 138 13.23 23.73 -1.08
N LYS A 139 13.30 24.97 -0.60
CA LYS A 139 14.56 25.56 -0.08
C LYS A 139 15.08 24.84 1.17
N ASN A 140 14.18 24.34 2.02
CA ASN A 140 14.54 23.59 3.22
C ASN A 140 14.84 22.13 2.85
N PHE A 141 16.05 21.66 3.17
CA PHE A 141 16.46 20.30 2.85
C PHE A 141 15.58 19.25 3.55
N ARG A 142 15.09 19.54 4.76
CA ARG A 142 14.19 18.61 5.49
C ARG A 142 12.86 18.43 4.76
N SER A 143 12.33 19.47 4.12
CA SER A 143 11.12 19.32 3.30
C SER A 143 11.39 18.46 2.07
N ARG A 144 12.54 18.64 1.40
CA ARG A 144 12.91 17.80 0.25
C ARG A 144 13.06 16.33 0.65
N GLU A 145 13.73 16.08 1.78
CA GLU A 145 13.83 14.76 2.41
C GLU A 145 12.44 14.20 2.74
N GLY A 146 11.59 14.97 3.44
CA GLY A 146 10.25 14.56 3.83
C GLY A 146 9.34 14.22 2.65
N VAL A 147 9.47 14.91 1.52
CA VAL A 147 8.72 14.59 0.29
C VAL A 147 9.20 13.26 -0.32
N CYS A 148 10.51 12.96 -0.29
CA CYS A 148 11.01 11.64 -0.68
C CYS A 148 10.46 10.53 0.23
N LEU A 149 10.43 10.76 1.54
CA LEU A 149 9.86 9.81 2.51
C LEU A 149 8.35 9.64 2.29
N CYS A 150 7.63 10.71 1.98
CA CYS A 150 6.21 10.64 1.62
C CYS A 150 5.97 9.83 0.33
N LEU A 151 6.87 9.87 -0.64
CA LEU A 151 6.80 9.01 -1.83
C LEU A 151 6.95 7.53 -1.48
N ILE A 152 7.89 7.19 -0.59
CA ILE A 152 8.07 5.82 -0.09
C ILE A 152 6.78 5.33 0.56
N GLU A 153 6.22 6.10 1.50
CA GLU A 153 4.96 5.72 2.17
C GLU A 153 3.78 5.65 1.21
N THR A 154 3.72 6.52 0.20
CA THR A 154 2.70 6.44 -0.85
C THR A 154 2.79 5.11 -1.58
N LEU A 155 3.99 4.67 -1.96
CA LEU A 155 4.20 3.41 -2.66
C LEU A 155 3.88 2.20 -1.77
N ASN A 156 4.22 2.27 -0.48
CA ASN A 156 3.92 1.21 0.48
C ASN A 156 2.41 1.01 0.69
N ILE A 157 1.65 2.11 0.76
CA ILE A 157 0.21 2.08 1.04
C ILE A 157 -0.61 1.85 -0.23
N PHE A 158 -0.33 2.61 -1.30
CA PHE A 158 -1.18 2.68 -2.50
C PHE A 158 -0.59 1.94 -3.71
N GLY A 159 0.68 1.52 -3.64
CA GLY A 159 1.39 0.92 -4.77
C GLY A 159 1.69 1.93 -5.89
N THR A 160 2.08 1.41 -7.04
CA THR A 160 2.44 2.22 -8.23
C THR A 160 1.29 2.52 -9.17
N GLN A 161 0.23 1.72 -9.15
CA GLN A 161 -0.92 1.85 -10.06
C GLN A 161 -1.58 3.23 -10.04
N PRO A 162 -1.82 3.88 -8.88
CA PRO A 162 -2.46 5.20 -8.86
C PRO A 162 -1.47 6.34 -9.14
N LEU A 163 -0.23 6.06 -9.52
CA LEU A 163 0.83 7.03 -9.75
C LEU A 163 1.34 6.97 -11.20
N VAL A 164 1.72 8.13 -11.72
CA VAL A 164 2.46 8.24 -12.97
C VAL A 164 3.95 8.35 -12.65
N ILE A 165 4.59 7.20 -12.40
CA ILE A 165 5.99 7.11 -11.95
C ILE A 165 6.96 7.89 -12.85
N SER A 166 6.73 7.88 -14.18
CA SER A 166 7.55 8.61 -15.15
C SER A 166 7.57 10.13 -14.94
N LYS A 167 6.56 10.71 -14.28
CA LYS A 167 6.54 12.13 -13.89
C LYS A 167 7.34 12.40 -12.61
N LEU A 168 7.48 11.41 -11.72
CA LEU A 168 8.13 11.58 -10.41
C LEU A 168 9.63 11.27 -10.46
N VAL A 169 10.05 10.25 -11.22
CA VAL A 169 11.47 9.86 -11.38
C VAL A 169 12.40 11.02 -11.77
N PRO A 170 12.06 11.93 -12.71
CA PRO A 170 12.92 13.07 -13.03
C PRO A 170 13.28 13.94 -11.82
N HIS A 171 12.37 14.09 -10.86
CA HIS A 171 12.64 14.85 -9.64
C HIS A 171 13.68 14.15 -8.76
N LEU A 172 13.56 12.83 -8.59
CA LEU A 172 14.51 12.03 -7.81
C LEU A 172 15.91 12.04 -8.44
N CYS A 173 16.00 11.99 -9.78
CA CYS A 173 17.28 12.08 -10.48
C CYS A 173 18.06 13.36 -10.15
N VAL A 174 17.36 14.49 -10.04
CA VAL A 174 17.96 15.77 -9.61
C VAL A 174 18.44 15.67 -8.16
N LEU A 175 17.66 15.03 -7.28
CA LEU A 175 17.99 14.90 -5.86
C LEU A 175 19.15 13.96 -5.55
N PHE A 176 19.55 13.06 -6.45
CA PHE A 176 20.82 12.34 -6.31
C PHE A 176 22.03 13.29 -6.25
N GLY A 177 21.89 14.50 -6.79
CA GLY A 177 22.89 15.56 -6.73
C GLY A 177 22.68 16.61 -5.64
N ASP A 178 21.74 16.40 -4.71
CA ASP A 178 21.44 17.39 -3.68
C ASP A 178 22.67 17.71 -2.81
N SER A 179 22.81 18.96 -2.37
CA SER A 179 23.91 19.39 -1.50
C SER A 179 23.88 18.70 -0.15
N ASN A 180 22.69 18.32 0.35
CA ASN A 180 22.52 17.66 1.62
C ASN A 180 22.49 16.12 1.46
N SER A 181 23.28 15.42 2.28
CA SER A 181 23.37 13.94 2.22
C SER A 181 22.07 13.24 2.60
N GLN A 182 21.29 13.78 3.52
CA GLN A 182 20.02 13.18 3.94
C GLN A 182 19.02 13.16 2.77
N VAL A 183 18.96 14.23 1.98
CA VAL A 183 18.11 14.31 0.79
C VAL A 183 18.57 13.31 -0.28
N ARG A 184 19.88 13.19 -0.53
CA ARG A 184 20.41 12.19 -1.46
C ARG A 184 20.06 10.77 -1.03
N ASN A 185 20.21 10.47 0.25
CA ASN A 185 19.87 9.15 0.81
C ASN A 185 18.38 8.86 0.72
N ALA A 186 17.50 9.82 1.06
CA ALA A 186 16.07 9.64 0.95
C ALA A 186 15.60 9.49 -0.51
N ALA A 187 16.21 10.22 -1.45
CA ALA A 187 15.94 10.04 -2.88
C ALA A 187 16.38 8.66 -3.39
N LEU A 188 17.52 8.15 -2.91
CA LEU A 188 17.98 6.80 -3.19
C LEU A 188 17.00 5.76 -2.63
N SER A 189 16.56 5.90 -1.39
CA SER A 189 15.54 5.01 -0.80
C SER A 189 14.22 5.06 -1.60
N ALA A 190 13.78 6.25 -2.02
CA ALA A 190 12.57 6.39 -2.82
C ALA A 190 12.69 5.71 -4.19
N VAL A 191 13.81 5.85 -4.89
CA VAL A 191 13.99 5.19 -6.20
C VAL A 191 14.12 3.67 -6.05
N VAL A 192 14.73 3.20 -4.96
CA VAL A 192 14.79 1.78 -4.62
C VAL A 192 13.39 1.24 -4.32
N GLU A 193 12.55 1.99 -3.62
CA GLU A 193 11.16 1.58 -3.40
C GLU A 193 10.40 1.49 -4.73
N ILE A 194 10.54 2.48 -5.62
CA ILE A 194 9.95 2.38 -6.97
C ILE A 194 10.46 1.13 -7.70
N TYR A 195 11.77 0.80 -7.59
CA TYR A 195 12.34 -0.39 -8.21
C TYR A 195 11.72 -1.68 -7.66
N ARG A 196 11.47 -1.79 -6.35
CA ARG A 196 10.80 -2.96 -5.75
C ARG A 196 9.45 -3.25 -6.39
N HIS A 197 8.72 -2.20 -6.76
CA HIS A 197 7.39 -2.32 -7.40
C HIS A 197 7.46 -2.49 -8.93
N VAL A 198 8.36 -1.78 -9.61
CA VAL A 198 8.41 -1.65 -11.09
C VAL A 198 9.42 -2.60 -11.75
N GLY A 199 10.52 -2.92 -11.07
CA GLY A 199 11.59 -3.76 -11.57
C GLY A 199 12.42 -3.15 -12.70
N GLU A 200 12.93 -4.01 -13.58
CA GLU A 200 13.91 -3.71 -14.63
C GLU A 200 13.50 -2.56 -15.57
N LYS A 201 12.19 -2.33 -15.75
CA LYS A 201 11.67 -1.19 -16.52
C LYS A 201 12.20 0.15 -16.00
N LEU A 202 12.32 0.31 -14.67
CA LEU A 202 12.88 1.52 -14.06
C LEU A 202 14.39 1.63 -14.30
N ARG A 203 15.13 0.52 -14.19
CA ARG A 203 16.57 0.49 -14.48
C ARG A 203 16.85 0.97 -15.89
N ILE A 204 16.12 0.48 -16.89
CA ILE A 204 16.24 0.90 -18.28
C ILE A 204 15.92 2.39 -18.44
N ASP A 205 14.89 2.90 -17.75
CA ASP A 205 14.54 4.34 -17.79
C ASP A 205 15.66 5.20 -17.21
N LEU A 206 16.25 4.82 -16.08
CA LEU A 206 17.35 5.57 -15.46
C LEU A 206 18.62 5.60 -16.32
N CYS A 207 18.95 4.51 -17.02
CA CYS A 207 20.09 4.46 -17.94
C CYS A 207 19.96 5.41 -19.14
N LYS A 208 18.74 5.83 -19.49
CA LYS A 208 18.48 6.80 -20.59
C LYS A 208 18.54 8.25 -20.12
N ARG A 209 18.65 8.50 -18.81
CA ARG A 209 18.65 9.84 -18.23
C ARG A 209 20.08 10.36 -18.06
N ASP A 210 20.21 11.68 -18.07
CA ASP A 210 21.49 12.37 -17.89
C ASP A 210 21.91 12.40 -16.41
N ILE A 211 22.23 11.22 -15.87
CA ILE A 211 22.73 11.03 -14.51
C ILE A 211 24.24 10.79 -14.58
N PRO A 212 25.06 11.49 -13.77
CA PRO A 212 26.50 11.24 -13.73
C PRO A 212 26.82 9.76 -13.49
N PRO A 213 27.76 9.14 -14.26
CA PRO A 213 27.97 7.69 -14.24
C PRO A 213 28.20 7.10 -12.85
N ALA A 214 29.01 7.75 -12.02
CA ALA A 214 29.30 7.30 -10.65
C ALA A 214 28.05 7.26 -9.74
N ARG A 215 27.08 8.16 -9.96
CA ARG A 215 25.81 8.16 -9.21
C ARG A 215 24.87 7.09 -9.73
N LEU A 216 24.82 6.91 -11.05
CA LEU A 216 24.02 5.86 -11.66
C LEU A 216 24.50 4.48 -11.18
N GLU A 217 25.81 4.22 -11.20
CA GLU A 217 26.40 2.98 -10.70
C GLU A 217 26.01 2.69 -9.24
N MET A 218 26.04 3.70 -8.37
CA MET A 218 25.58 3.58 -6.98
C MET A 218 24.09 3.18 -6.87
N VAL A 219 23.22 3.78 -7.70
CA VAL A 219 21.80 3.44 -7.73
C VAL A 219 21.59 2.01 -8.23
N LEU A 220 22.27 1.62 -9.31
CA LEU A 220 22.17 0.29 -9.90
C LEU A 220 22.67 -0.80 -8.96
N ALA A 221 23.75 -0.55 -8.21
CA ALA A 221 24.23 -1.47 -7.19
C ALA A 221 23.18 -1.70 -6.08
N LYS A 222 22.43 -0.65 -5.69
CA LYS A 222 21.31 -0.82 -4.76
C LYS A 222 20.15 -1.64 -5.34
N PHE A 223 19.91 -1.55 -6.64
CA PHE A 223 18.93 -2.41 -7.28
C PHE A 223 19.36 -3.88 -7.26
N ASP A 224 20.65 -4.17 -7.49
CA ASP A 224 21.20 -5.52 -7.38
C ASP A 224 21.10 -6.07 -5.95
N GLU A 225 21.40 -5.27 -4.93
CA GLU A 225 21.22 -5.66 -3.53
C GLU A 225 19.78 -6.06 -3.21
N VAL A 226 18.80 -5.29 -3.69
CA VAL A 226 17.37 -5.59 -3.48
C VAL A 226 16.92 -6.82 -4.25
N GLN A 227 17.40 -7.00 -5.47
CA GLN A 227 17.06 -8.17 -6.28
C GLN A 227 17.65 -9.46 -5.69
N ASN A 228 18.90 -9.41 -5.22
CA ASN A 228 19.59 -10.57 -4.62
C ASN A 228 19.02 -10.95 -3.25
N SER A 229 18.43 -10.00 -2.52
CA SER A 229 17.78 -10.25 -1.22
C SER A 229 16.32 -10.72 -1.36
N GLY A 230 15.79 -10.85 -2.58
CA GLY A 230 14.39 -11.22 -2.80
C GLY A 230 13.40 -10.13 -2.37
N GLY A 231 13.85 -8.87 -2.22
CA GLY A 231 13.03 -7.75 -1.76
C GLY A 231 12.07 -7.17 -2.81
N MET A 232 11.84 -7.86 -3.92
CA MET A 232 10.98 -7.37 -5.00
C MET A 232 9.50 -7.60 -4.65
N ILE A 233 8.67 -6.58 -4.82
CA ILE A 233 7.22 -6.66 -4.60
C ILE A 233 6.50 -7.05 -5.89
N LEU A 234 7.05 -6.68 -7.06
CA LEU A 234 6.49 -6.91 -8.41
C LEU A 234 4.96 -6.81 -8.43
N SER A 235 4.43 -5.60 -8.66
CA SER A 235 2.99 -5.47 -8.91
C SER A 235 2.62 -6.41 -10.06
N VAL A 236 1.78 -7.43 -9.81
CA VAL A 236 1.30 -8.38 -10.81
C VAL A 236 0.40 -7.65 -11.81
N CYS A 237 1.02 -6.87 -12.68
CA CYS A 237 0.38 -6.30 -13.85
C CYS A 237 0.36 -7.42 -14.89
N LYS A 238 -0.76 -8.11 -14.96
CA LYS A 238 -1.10 -8.93 -16.13
C LYS A 238 -1.06 -7.99 -17.33
N ASP A 239 0.01 -8.08 -18.12
CA ASP A 239 0.21 -7.31 -19.35
C ASP A 239 -1.06 -7.40 -20.20
N LYS A 240 -1.81 -6.29 -20.30
CA LYS A 240 -2.53 -6.03 -21.53
C LYS A 240 -1.48 -5.50 -22.49
N SER A 241 -1.01 -6.42 -23.33
CA SER A 241 -0.39 -6.18 -24.62
C SER A 241 -0.86 -4.83 -25.19
N PHE A 242 0.09 -3.93 -25.30
CA PHE A 242 -0.01 -2.73 -26.10
C PHE A 242 0.93 -2.96 -27.28
N ASP A 243 0.46 -3.73 -28.25
CA ASP A 243 1.07 -3.84 -29.57
C ASP A 243 -0.04 -3.75 -30.62
N ASP A 244 0.28 -3.07 -31.71
CA ASP A 244 -0.43 -2.92 -32.98
C ASP A 244 -1.67 -2.03 -33.04
N GLU A 245 -1.46 -0.71 -33.04
CA GLU A 245 -2.30 0.23 -33.81
C GLU A 245 -1.38 1.23 -34.54
N GLU A 246 -0.60 0.75 -35.51
CA GLU A 246 -0.03 1.60 -36.55
C GLU A 246 -0.48 1.12 -37.94
N SER A 247 -1.10 2.05 -38.68
CA SER A 247 -1.27 2.07 -40.14
C SER A 247 -2.44 1.28 -40.74
N VAL A 248 -3.55 1.99 -40.96
CA VAL A 248 -4.42 1.75 -42.12
C VAL A 248 -4.36 2.99 -43.00
N ASP A 249 -3.54 2.92 -44.06
CA ASP A 249 -3.71 3.78 -45.23
C ASP A 249 -3.93 2.91 -46.47
N GLY A 250 -4.84 3.37 -47.32
CA GLY A 250 -5.60 2.54 -48.24
C GLY A 250 -4.89 2.12 -49.53
N ASN A 251 -5.39 0.98 -50.03
CA ASN A 251 -5.86 0.78 -51.40
C ASN A 251 -4.87 0.36 -52.53
N ARG A 252 -5.07 -0.90 -52.97
CA ARG A 252 -5.06 -1.41 -54.37
C ARG A 252 -3.71 -1.93 -54.98
N PRO A 253 -3.74 -2.82 -56.02
CA PRO A 253 -3.84 -4.28 -55.92
C PRO A 253 -2.78 -5.04 -56.79
N SER A 254 -3.00 -6.35 -57.00
CA SER A 254 -2.44 -7.25 -58.05
C SER A 254 -1.16 -8.02 -57.68
N SER A 255 -0.97 -9.30 -58.01
CA SER A 255 -1.75 -10.40 -58.59
C SER A 255 -0.88 -11.66 -58.45
N ALA A 256 -1.49 -12.84 -58.29
CA ALA A 256 -1.10 -14.14 -58.86
C ALA A 256 -1.32 -15.29 -57.87
N ALA A 257 -2.17 -16.22 -58.31
CA ALA A 257 -2.46 -17.48 -57.67
C ALA A 257 -1.32 -18.49 -57.85
N SER A 258 -1.12 -19.36 -56.87
CA SER A 258 -0.76 -20.75 -57.13
C SER A 258 -1.16 -21.63 -55.95
N ALA A 259 -2.08 -22.56 -56.21
CA ALA A 259 -2.68 -23.47 -55.27
C ALA A 259 -1.75 -24.62 -54.87
N PHE A 260 -1.82 -25.06 -53.61
CA PHE A 260 -1.85 -26.50 -53.32
C PHE A 260 -2.61 -26.80 -52.02
N LYS A 261 -3.34 -27.91 -52.07
CA LYS A 261 -4.50 -28.27 -51.26
C LYS A 261 -4.07 -29.11 -50.05
N VAL A 262 -4.56 -28.80 -48.86
CA VAL A 262 -4.54 -29.69 -47.68
C VAL A 262 -5.94 -30.31 -47.52
N PRO A 263 -6.05 -31.61 -47.23
CA PRO A 263 -7.20 -32.14 -46.50
C PRO A 263 -6.79 -32.70 -45.13
N ALA A 264 -7.50 -32.26 -44.09
CA ALA A 264 -7.67 -32.94 -42.79
C ALA A 264 -8.40 -34.31 -43.01
N PRO A 265 -8.67 -35.21 -42.02
CA PRO A 265 -8.70 -35.00 -40.55
C PRO A 265 -8.35 -36.24 -39.63
N LYS A 266 -8.33 -35.96 -38.31
CA LYS A 266 -8.79 -36.74 -37.12
C LYS A 266 -8.29 -38.20 -36.83
N THR A 267 -7.93 -38.35 -35.55
CA THR A 267 -7.76 -39.52 -34.65
C THR A 267 -8.84 -40.63 -34.79
N PRO A 268 -8.71 -41.89 -34.27
CA PRO A 268 -8.02 -42.31 -33.02
C PRO A 268 -7.35 -43.71 -33.01
N GLY A 269 -6.72 -44.09 -31.88
CA GLY A 269 -6.65 -45.49 -31.41
C GLY A 269 -5.30 -46.22 -31.49
N ASN A 270 -4.70 -46.43 -30.32
CA ASN A 270 -3.73 -47.52 -30.03
C ASN A 270 -4.51 -48.88 -29.97
N PRO A 271 -3.89 -50.08 -29.85
CA PRO A 271 -2.46 -50.44 -29.75
C PRO A 271 -2.05 -51.65 -30.63
N VAL A 272 -0.78 -52.09 -30.59
CA VAL A 272 -0.34 -53.50 -30.36
C VAL A 272 1.18 -53.68 -30.60
N SER A 273 1.75 -54.38 -29.63
CA SER A 273 3.04 -55.08 -29.48
C SER A 273 4.05 -55.23 -30.63
N SER A 274 5.33 -55.09 -30.26
CA SER A 274 6.32 -56.18 -30.37
C SER A 274 7.41 -55.94 -29.31
N ALA A 275 7.44 -56.73 -28.24
CA ALA A 275 8.16 -58.01 -28.15
C ALA A 275 9.69 -57.84 -28.20
N ARG A 276 10.33 -57.79 -27.01
CA ARG A 276 11.59 -58.49 -26.70
C ARG A 276 11.87 -58.46 -25.19
N LYS A 277 11.95 -59.65 -24.62
CA LYS A 277 12.47 -60.07 -23.30
C LYS A 277 13.02 -61.49 -23.52
N PRO A 278 13.68 -62.19 -22.57
CA PRO A 278 14.32 -61.77 -21.32
C PRO A 278 15.67 -62.50 -21.03
N GLY A 279 16.30 -62.21 -19.89
CA GLY A 279 17.16 -63.14 -19.14
C GLY A 279 17.43 -62.55 -17.73
N SER A 280 16.72 -62.99 -16.68
CA SER A 280 17.05 -64.06 -15.69
C SER A 280 18.14 -63.60 -14.70
N ALA A 281 18.10 -63.72 -13.36
CA ALA A 281 17.26 -64.43 -12.39
C ALA A 281 17.50 -63.87 -10.95
N GLY A 282 16.59 -64.15 -10.00
CA GLY A 282 16.92 -64.38 -8.58
C GLY A 282 16.55 -63.31 -7.53
N GLY A 283 15.60 -63.60 -6.62
CA GLY A 283 15.45 -62.92 -5.32
C GLY A 283 16.25 -63.62 -4.20
N PRO A 284 15.92 -63.51 -2.88
CA PRO A 284 15.21 -62.46 -2.12
C PRO A 284 15.92 -62.03 -0.79
N LYS A 285 15.46 -60.89 -0.22
CA LYS A 285 15.36 -60.51 1.23
C LYS A 285 16.58 -60.25 2.15
N VAL A 286 16.53 -59.03 2.76
CA VAL A 286 16.94 -58.57 4.12
C VAL A 286 18.41 -58.25 4.44
N GLY A 287 18.66 -56.99 4.88
CA GLY A 287 19.53 -56.73 6.04
C GLY A 287 20.49 -55.52 5.98
N GLY A 288 20.07 -54.39 6.56
CA GLY A 288 20.96 -53.52 7.34
C GLY A 288 21.81 -52.45 6.63
N PRO A 289 22.31 -51.46 7.38
CA PRO A 289 22.28 -50.04 7.03
C PRO A 289 23.59 -49.50 6.48
N SER A 290 23.55 -48.48 5.61
CA SER A 290 24.64 -47.49 5.48
C SER A 290 24.14 -46.20 4.83
N LYS A 291 24.31 -45.13 5.61
CA LYS A 291 24.40 -43.72 5.25
C LYS A 291 25.01 -43.48 3.87
N GLU A 292 24.31 -42.72 3.04
CA GLU A 292 24.95 -41.71 2.19
C GLU A 292 23.95 -40.57 1.96
N GLY A 293 24.40 -39.33 2.21
CA GLY A 293 23.56 -38.17 2.41
C GLY A 293 22.87 -37.67 1.16
N GLY A 294 21.58 -37.39 1.28
CA GLY A 294 20.84 -36.48 0.42
C GLY A 294 20.18 -35.44 1.30
N ALA A 295 20.70 -34.21 1.30
CA ALA A 295 20.07 -33.07 1.93
C ALA A 295 18.69 -32.83 1.30
N GLY A 296 17.73 -32.40 2.13
CA GLY A 296 16.30 -32.42 1.86
C GLY A 296 15.91 -31.82 0.51
N ALA A 297 15.36 -32.68 -0.35
CA ALA A 297 14.37 -32.23 -1.31
C ALA A 297 13.08 -32.04 -0.52
N VAL A 298 12.78 -30.80 -0.15
CA VAL A 298 11.43 -30.42 0.30
C VAL A 298 10.63 -30.31 -0.98
N ASP A 299 9.66 -31.20 -1.19
CA ASP A 299 8.78 -31.10 -2.35
C ASP A 299 7.75 -29.97 -2.16
N GLU A 300 7.13 -29.54 -3.25
CA GLU A 300 6.17 -28.43 -3.24
C GLU A 300 4.97 -28.75 -2.32
N ASP A 301 4.62 -30.04 -2.22
CA ASP A 301 3.60 -30.53 -1.31
C ASP A 301 4.04 -30.48 0.17
N ASP A 302 5.29 -30.81 0.51
CA ASP A 302 5.84 -30.65 1.87
C ASP A 302 5.99 -29.17 2.25
N PHE A 303 6.32 -28.29 1.30
CA PHE A 303 6.34 -26.84 1.54
C PHE A 303 4.93 -26.30 1.79
N ILE A 304 3.95 -26.64 0.94
CA ILE A 304 2.55 -26.24 1.12
C ILE A 304 2.02 -26.81 2.43
N LYS A 305 2.35 -28.05 2.75
CA LYS A 305 1.95 -28.67 4.02
C LYS A 305 2.58 -27.96 5.21
N ALA A 306 3.89 -27.70 5.23
CA ALA A 306 4.53 -26.94 6.30
C ALA A 306 3.98 -25.50 6.44
N PHE A 307 3.53 -24.90 5.35
CA PHE A 307 2.93 -23.56 5.34
C PHE A 307 1.44 -23.55 5.73
N THR A 308 0.73 -24.66 5.56
CA THR A 308 -0.70 -24.79 5.89
C THR A 308 -0.96 -25.50 7.22
N ASP A 309 0.00 -26.28 7.72
CA ASP A 309 -0.03 -26.97 9.02
C ASP A 309 0.38 -26.01 10.15
N VAL A 310 -0.13 -24.78 10.05
CA VAL A 310 0.07 -23.72 11.02
C VAL A 310 -1.10 -23.78 12.00
N PRO A 311 -0.87 -24.10 13.29
CA PRO A 311 -1.94 -24.21 14.26
C PRO A 311 -2.69 -22.88 14.37
N SER A 312 -3.99 -22.89 14.12
CA SER A 312 -4.82 -21.70 14.29
C SER A 312 -4.84 -21.30 15.76
N VAL A 313 -4.25 -20.15 16.09
CA VAL A 313 -4.27 -19.61 17.45
C VAL A 313 -5.57 -18.82 17.61
N GLN A 314 -6.55 -19.38 18.31
CA GLN A 314 -7.78 -18.66 18.66
C GLN A 314 -7.64 -18.06 20.05
N ILE A 315 -7.68 -16.73 20.14
CA ILE A 315 -7.48 -15.98 21.38
C ILE A 315 -8.82 -15.37 21.78
N TYR A 316 -9.39 -15.84 22.89
CA TYR A 316 -10.74 -15.45 23.29
C TYR A 316 -10.74 -14.40 24.41
N SER A 317 -9.57 -14.06 24.97
CA SER A 317 -9.45 -13.03 26.01
C SER A 317 -8.10 -12.30 26.01
N SER A 318 -8.10 -11.05 26.52
CA SER A 318 -6.88 -10.23 26.67
C SER A 318 -5.84 -10.87 27.60
N ARG A 319 -6.27 -11.69 28.56
CA ARG A 319 -5.37 -12.39 29.49
C ARG A 319 -4.65 -13.56 28.81
N GLU A 320 -5.37 -14.30 27.98
CA GLU A 320 -4.82 -15.41 27.19
C GLU A 320 -3.85 -14.93 26.10
N LEU A 321 -4.11 -13.74 25.52
CA LEU A 321 -3.17 -13.05 24.62
C LEU A 321 -1.84 -12.78 25.31
N GLU A 322 -1.89 -12.21 26.50
CA GLU A 322 -0.70 -11.80 27.25
C GLU A 322 0.08 -13.01 27.76
N GLU A 323 -0.60 -14.07 28.19
CA GLU A 323 0.02 -15.35 28.54
C GLU A 323 0.70 -16.02 27.33
N THR A 324 0.08 -15.96 26.14
CA THR A 324 0.64 -16.51 24.89
C THR A 324 1.87 -15.73 24.43
N LEU A 325 1.82 -14.40 24.45
CA LEU A 325 2.95 -13.53 24.08
C LEU A 325 4.13 -13.68 25.04
N ASN A 326 3.87 -13.81 26.34
CA ASN A 326 4.91 -14.03 27.33
C ASN A 326 5.61 -15.38 27.13
N LYS A 327 4.86 -16.43 26.79
CA LYS A 327 5.41 -17.75 26.47
C LYS A 327 6.25 -17.75 25.19
N ILE A 328 5.79 -17.07 24.14
CA ILE A 328 6.58 -16.88 22.90
C ILE A 328 7.88 -16.12 23.20
N ARG A 329 7.79 -15.05 24.00
CA ARG A 329 8.95 -14.27 24.42
C ARG A 329 9.96 -15.13 25.19
N GLU A 330 9.51 -15.99 26.09
CA GLU A 330 10.38 -16.89 26.86
C GLU A 330 11.15 -17.86 25.95
N ILE A 331 10.46 -18.49 25.00
CA ILE A 331 11.06 -19.45 24.05
C ILE A 331 12.04 -18.76 23.09
N LEU A 332 11.70 -17.55 22.61
CA LEU A 332 12.59 -16.79 21.74
C LEU A 332 13.79 -16.20 22.50
N SER A 333 13.67 -15.96 23.80
CA SER A 333 14.75 -15.36 24.60
C SER A 333 15.83 -16.36 25.05
N ASP A 334 15.58 -17.66 24.99
CA ASP A 334 16.55 -18.69 25.39
C ASP A 334 17.15 -19.41 24.17
N ASP A 335 18.45 -19.16 23.94
CA ASP A 335 19.24 -19.71 22.84
C ASP A 335 19.48 -21.22 22.90
N LYS A 336 19.08 -21.88 24.00
CA LYS A 336 19.21 -23.32 24.16
C LYS A 336 18.01 -24.12 23.65
N HIS A 337 16.93 -23.46 23.25
CA HIS A 337 15.75 -24.15 22.70
C HIS A 337 16.00 -24.68 21.28
N ASP A 338 15.35 -25.79 20.95
CA ASP A 338 15.44 -26.43 19.64
C ASP A 338 14.99 -25.46 18.53
N TRP A 339 15.66 -25.48 17.39
CA TRP A 339 15.45 -24.54 16.30
C TRP A 339 14.01 -24.60 15.78
N ASP A 340 13.44 -25.81 15.67
CA ASP A 340 12.05 -26.01 15.26
C ASP A 340 11.05 -25.38 16.26
N GLN A 341 11.36 -25.38 17.56
CA GLN A 341 10.51 -24.77 18.58
C GLN A 341 10.55 -23.24 18.50
N ARG A 342 11.72 -22.66 18.18
CA ARG A 342 11.88 -21.22 17.99
C ARG A 342 11.22 -20.74 16.70
N ALA A 343 11.32 -21.53 15.63
CA ALA A 343 10.61 -21.28 14.37
C ALA A 343 9.08 -21.29 14.58
N ASN A 344 8.56 -22.30 15.28
CA ASN A 344 7.13 -22.40 15.61
C ASN A 344 6.64 -21.27 16.53
N ALA A 345 7.43 -20.84 17.51
CA ALA A 345 7.11 -19.69 18.35
C ALA A 345 7.07 -18.38 17.54
N CYS A 346 7.98 -18.21 16.58
CA CYS A 346 8.01 -17.06 15.68
C CYS A 346 6.78 -17.02 14.76
N MET A 347 6.44 -18.16 14.14
CA MET A 347 5.21 -18.30 13.34
C MET A 347 3.96 -18.00 14.17
N SER A 348 3.90 -18.50 15.41
CA SER A 348 2.80 -18.21 16.34
C SER A 348 2.69 -16.72 16.65
N CYS A 349 3.80 -16.00 16.81
CA CYS A 349 3.82 -14.54 17.00
C CYS A 349 3.21 -13.80 15.80
N SER A 350 3.56 -14.24 14.58
CA SER A 350 3.04 -13.66 13.34
C SER A 350 1.53 -13.87 13.20
N LEU A 351 1.00 -15.02 13.62
CA LEU A 351 -0.44 -15.30 13.62
C LEU A 351 -1.18 -14.47 14.66
N VAL A 352 -0.63 -14.34 15.87
CA VAL A 352 -1.18 -13.50 16.94
C VAL A 352 -1.26 -12.05 16.47
N ALA A 353 -0.21 -11.56 15.78
CA ALA A 353 -0.20 -10.22 15.20
C ALA A 353 -1.29 -10.06 14.12
N SER A 354 -1.43 -11.03 13.22
CA SER A 354 -2.46 -11.02 12.17
C SER A 354 -3.88 -11.09 12.75
N GLU A 355 -4.11 -11.85 13.82
CA GLU A 355 -5.42 -11.96 14.45
C GLU A 355 -5.76 -10.70 15.28
N VAL A 356 -4.77 -10.07 15.91
CA VAL A 356 -4.95 -8.74 16.54
C VAL A 356 -5.25 -7.67 15.49
N GLU A 357 -4.55 -7.67 14.35
CA GLU A 357 -4.88 -6.79 13.21
C GLU A 357 -6.30 -7.03 12.70
N ARG A 358 -6.73 -8.29 12.56
CA ARG A 358 -8.11 -8.63 12.18
C ARG A 358 -9.13 -8.20 13.22
N ALA A 359 -8.86 -8.38 14.50
CA ALA A 359 -9.76 -7.94 15.59
C ALA A 359 -9.86 -6.42 15.68
N LEU A 360 -8.78 -5.69 15.40
CA LEU A 360 -8.77 -4.23 15.31
C LEU A 360 -9.41 -3.72 14.01
N ALA A 361 -9.35 -4.50 12.93
CA ALA A 361 -10.02 -4.21 11.67
C ALA A 361 -11.50 -4.64 11.65
N TRP A 362 -11.94 -5.50 12.58
CA TRP A 362 -13.32 -6.01 12.66
C TRP A 362 -14.39 -4.92 12.83
N PRO A 363 -14.19 -3.85 13.64
CA PRO A 363 -15.13 -2.72 13.68
C PRO A 363 -15.23 -2.00 12.33
N LEU A 364 -14.12 -1.86 11.60
CA LEU A 364 -14.07 -1.20 10.29
C LEU A 364 -14.75 -2.05 9.20
N TRP A 365 -14.55 -3.37 9.22
CA TRP A 365 -15.19 -4.32 8.31
C TRP A 365 -16.67 -4.56 8.64
N SER A 366 -17.06 -4.56 9.91
CA SER A 366 -18.47 -4.60 10.35
C SER A 366 -19.24 -3.38 9.84
N HIS A 367 -18.63 -2.19 9.90
CA HIS A 367 -19.20 -0.98 9.30
C HIS A 367 -19.34 -1.10 7.78
N LEU A 368 -18.35 -1.68 7.08
CA LEU A 368 -18.41 -1.92 5.63
C LEU A 368 -19.48 -2.97 5.25
N ALA A 369 -19.58 -4.08 6.00
CA ALA A 369 -20.55 -5.14 5.76
C ALA A 369 -21.99 -4.69 6.02
N THR A 370 -22.21 -3.83 7.03
CA THR A 370 -23.51 -3.20 7.30
C THR A 370 -23.89 -2.23 6.18
N TYR A 371 -22.92 -1.54 5.58
CA TYR A 371 -23.09 -0.69 4.40
C TYR A 371 -23.43 -1.51 3.15
N GLN A 372 -22.79 -2.66 2.96
CA GLN A 372 -23.03 -3.57 1.84
C GLN A 372 -24.39 -4.27 1.93
N HIS A 373 -24.86 -4.60 3.14
CA HIS A 373 -26.21 -5.14 3.37
C HIS A 373 -27.31 -4.10 3.11
N HIS A 374 -27.06 -2.81 3.38
CA HIS A 374 -27.97 -1.71 3.02
C HIS A 374 -28.04 -1.47 1.51
N CYS A 375 -26.92 -1.64 0.79
CA CYS A 375 -26.88 -1.52 -0.67
C CYS A 375 -27.53 -2.72 -1.39
N HIS A 376 -27.53 -3.93 -0.82
CA HIS A 376 -28.20 -5.08 -1.42
C HIS A 376 -29.73 -5.11 -1.22
N CYS A 377 -30.28 -4.37 -0.25
CA CYS A 377 -31.74 -4.24 -0.06
C CYS A 377 -32.40 -3.23 -1.02
N THR A 378 -31.64 -2.48 -1.83
CA THR A 378 -32.17 -1.46 -2.74
C THR A 378 -32.15 -1.85 -4.22
N LEU A 379 -31.61 -3.03 -4.57
CA LEU A 379 -31.55 -3.51 -5.94
C LEU A 379 -31.87 -5.01 -5.99
N SER A 380 -33.14 -5.36 -6.22
CA SER A 380 -33.60 -6.50 -7.05
C SER A 380 -35.12 -6.66 -6.98
N HIS A 381 -35.83 -5.93 -7.84
CA HIS A 381 -37.04 -6.41 -8.50
C HIS A 381 -36.69 -6.44 -10.01
N GLU A 382 -37.03 -7.55 -10.69
CA GLU A 382 -36.91 -7.82 -12.14
C GLU A 382 -35.58 -8.46 -12.67
N ASP A 383 -35.57 -9.79 -12.62
CA ASP A 383 -35.40 -10.79 -13.71
C ASP A 383 -34.22 -10.82 -14.73
N LEU A 384 -33.54 -12.00 -14.68
CA LEU A 384 -32.84 -12.81 -15.72
C LEU A 384 -31.32 -12.58 -16.02
N PRO A 385 -30.56 -13.63 -16.45
CA PRO A 385 -30.49 -15.01 -15.97
C PRO A 385 -29.04 -15.48 -15.63
N GLU A 386 -28.93 -16.46 -14.73
CA GLU A 386 -27.69 -17.08 -14.28
C GLU A 386 -26.88 -17.80 -15.38
N LYS A 387 -25.59 -17.48 -15.47
CA LYS A 387 -24.57 -18.46 -15.87
C LYS A 387 -23.50 -18.58 -14.79
N ARG A 388 -23.54 -19.77 -14.19
CA ARG A 388 -22.75 -20.33 -13.11
C ARG A 388 -21.27 -20.48 -13.49
N LEU A 389 -20.35 -19.92 -12.68
CA LEU A 389 -18.97 -20.39 -12.56
C LEU A 389 -18.66 -20.54 -11.07
N THR A 390 -18.29 -21.76 -10.71
CA THR A 390 -18.14 -22.33 -9.37
C THR A 390 -16.76 -22.07 -8.79
N SER A 391 -16.67 -21.71 -7.51
CA SER A 391 -15.53 -22.04 -6.62
C SER A 391 -15.93 -21.80 -5.15
N PRO A 392 -15.49 -22.64 -4.19
CA PRO A 392 -16.24 -22.95 -2.98
C PRO A 392 -15.58 -22.42 -1.71
N VAL A 393 -16.04 -21.30 -1.15
CA VAL A 393 -15.84 -20.99 0.28
C VAL A 393 -17.00 -20.12 0.76
N SER A 394 -18.16 -20.73 1.04
CA SER A 394 -19.18 -20.09 1.87
C SER A 394 -20.05 -21.15 2.51
N SER A 395 -19.67 -21.55 3.72
CA SER A 395 -20.54 -22.28 4.64
C SER A 395 -19.91 -22.26 6.04
N ALA A 396 -20.13 -21.16 6.76
CA ALA A 396 -20.28 -21.16 8.22
C ALA A 396 -20.48 -19.71 8.65
N PHE A 397 -21.73 -19.30 8.88
CA PHE A 397 -22.13 -18.34 9.93
C PHE A 397 -23.65 -18.19 9.88
N VAL A 398 -24.33 -19.22 10.40
CA VAL A 398 -25.69 -19.09 10.94
C VAL A 398 -25.63 -19.79 12.29
N GLN A 399 -26.16 -19.13 13.33
CA GLN A 399 -26.19 -19.47 14.75
C GLN A 399 -25.02 -18.91 15.58
N HIS A 400 -25.17 -17.67 16.07
CA HIS A 400 -25.65 -17.44 17.43
C HIS A 400 -26.08 -15.98 17.65
#